data_AF-A0A947KL43-F1
#
_entry.id   AF-A0A947KL43-F1
#
_cell.length_a   1.000
_cell.length_b   1.000
_cell.length_c   1.000
_cell.angle_alpha   90.00
_cell.angle_beta   90.00
_cell.angle_gamma   90.00
#
_symmetry.space_group_name_H-M   'P 1'
#
loop_
_entity.id
_entity.type
_entity.pdbx_description
1 polymer ?
#
loop_
_entity_poly.entity_id
_entity_poly.type
_entity_poly.pdbx_seq_one_letter_code
_entity_poly.pdbx_strand_id
1 'polypeptide(L)'
;AFSQIRIVPNPYNIRAKDYQFGASAPDRIMFFNIPPKCVIKIFTESGELINTIEHTNSSGDESWNLITSSRQVIVSGLYIAYFEVLEDYIDPITGETMRKGESTYQKFIVIR
;
A
#
# COMPACT_ATOMS: atom_id res chain seq x y z
N ALA A 1 15.42 -5.63 2.56
CA ALA A 1 14.30 -5.77 1.63
C ALA A 1 13.13 -4.85 2.00
N PHE A 2 12.40 -5.16 3.08
CA PHE A 2 11.17 -4.46 3.45
C PHE A 2 11.32 -2.98 3.89
N SER A 3 12.53 -2.54 4.24
CA SER A 3 12.78 -1.16 4.70
C SER A 3 12.59 -0.10 3.61
N GLN A 4 12.51 -0.50 2.34
CA GLN A 4 12.32 0.40 1.21
C GLN A 4 10.85 0.59 0.84
N ILE A 5 9.92 -0.19 1.41
CA ILE A 5 8.48 -0.03 1.15
C ILE A 5 8.04 1.36 1.60
N ARG A 6 7.29 2.04 0.74
CA ARG A 6 6.77 3.38 1.00
C ARG A 6 5.31 3.48 0.61
N ILE A 7 4.55 4.20 1.42
CA ILE A 7 3.17 4.58 1.17
C ILE A 7 3.14 6.07 0.87
N VAL A 8 2.63 6.47 -0.30
CA VAL A 8 2.66 7.86 -0.76
C VAL A 8 1.29 8.25 -1.32
N PRO A 9 0.73 9.42 -0.96
CA PRO A 9 1.22 10.34 0.06
C PRO A 9 0.99 9.79 1.48
N ASN A 10 1.90 10.11 2.40
CA ASN A 10 1.75 9.83 3.83
C ASN A 10 2.27 11.02 4.65
N PRO A 11 1.39 11.86 5.22
CA PRO A 11 -0.06 11.71 5.23
C PRO A 11 -0.73 11.96 3.86
N TYR A 12 -1.79 11.21 3.56
CA TYR A 12 -2.72 11.57 2.48
C TYR A 12 -3.63 12.70 2.95
N ASN A 13 -3.78 13.76 2.15
CA ASN A 13 -4.66 14.89 2.47
C ASN A 13 -5.47 15.30 1.25
N ILE A 14 -6.79 15.09 1.26
CA ILE A 14 -7.69 15.37 0.12
C ILE A 14 -7.62 16.81 -0.40
N ARG A 15 -7.22 17.76 0.46
CA ARG A 15 -7.11 19.19 0.12
C ARG A 15 -5.76 19.54 -0.49
N ALA A 16 -4.75 18.67 -0.37
CA ALA A 16 -3.39 18.90 -0.88
C ALA A 16 -3.21 18.42 -2.34
N LYS A 17 -4.20 18.63 -3.21
CA LYS A 17 -4.24 18.06 -4.57
C LYS A 17 -3.01 18.42 -5.43
N ASP A 18 -2.49 19.63 -5.25
CA ASP A 18 -1.31 20.14 -5.98
C ASP A 18 -0.01 19.42 -5.60
N TYR A 19 0.02 18.73 -4.46
CA TYR A 19 1.16 17.97 -3.95
C TYR A 19 0.96 16.44 -4.06
N GLN A 20 -0.08 16.00 -4.76
CA GLN A 20 -0.37 14.59 -5.03
C GLN A 20 -0.11 14.25 -6.50
N PHE A 21 -0.84 13.27 -7.03
CA PHE A 21 -0.73 12.80 -8.42
C PHE A 21 -1.46 13.69 -9.45
N GLY A 22 -1.93 14.88 -9.06
CA GLY A 22 -2.57 15.84 -9.95
C GLY A 22 -3.98 15.43 -10.41
N ALA A 23 -4.53 16.20 -11.37
CA ALA A 23 -5.92 16.09 -11.80
C ALA A 23 -6.26 14.85 -12.65
N SER A 24 -5.26 14.24 -13.28
CA SER A 24 -5.42 13.01 -14.08
C SER A 24 -5.53 11.74 -13.22
N ALA A 25 -5.27 11.86 -11.91
CA ALA A 25 -5.04 10.75 -11.02
C ALA A 25 -5.49 11.02 -9.55
N PRO A 26 -6.65 11.67 -9.31
CA PRO A 26 -7.01 12.15 -7.98
C PRO A 26 -7.28 11.01 -6.98
N ASP A 27 -7.07 11.30 -5.71
CA ASP A 27 -7.58 10.54 -4.56
C ASP A 27 -7.13 9.08 -4.48
N ARG A 28 -5.81 8.87 -4.53
CA ARG A 28 -5.19 7.56 -4.35
C ARG A 28 -4.02 7.58 -3.38
N ILE A 29 -3.74 6.41 -2.84
CA ILE A 29 -2.45 6.04 -2.25
C ILE A 29 -1.73 5.11 -3.22
N MET A 30 -0.41 5.28 -3.31
CA MET A 30 0.50 4.37 -3.99
C MET A 30 1.35 3.65 -2.96
N PHE A 31 1.44 2.34 -3.10
CA PHE A 31 2.42 1.49 -2.46
C PHE A 31 3.60 1.38 -3.41
N PHE A 32 4.82 1.66 -2.96
CA PHE A 32 6.04 1.59 -3.76
C PHE A 32 7.07 0.66 -3.12
N ASN A 33 7.93 0.11 -3.96
CA ASN A 33 8.98 -0.84 -3.60
C ASN A 33 8.41 -2.08 -2.89
N ILE A 34 7.20 -2.49 -3.26
CA ILE A 34 6.56 -3.71 -2.75
C ILE A 34 7.11 -4.95 -3.46
N PRO A 35 7.02 -6.14 -2.86
CA PRO A 35 7.36 -7.38 -3.54
C PRO A 35 6.53 -7.53 -4.83
N PRO A 36 7.12 -8.03 -5.94
CA PRO A 36 6.41 -8.18 -7.23
C PRO A 36 5.15 -9.05 -7.16
N LYS A 37 5.12 -9.98 -6.20
CA LYS A 37 3.94 -10.81 -5.92
C LYS A 37 3.68 -10.82 -4.43
N CYS A 38 2.65 -10.08 -4.01
CA CYS A 38 2.27 -9.97 -2.61
C CYS A 38 0.76 -9.77 -2.42
N VAL A 39 0.30 -9.99 -1.20
CA VAL A 39 -1.02 -9.53 -0.76
C VAL A 39 -0.83 -8.29 0.11
N ILE A 40 -1.61 -7.25 -0.17
CA ILE A 40 -1.68 -6.04 0.64
C ILE A 40 -3.01 -6.06 1.39
N LYS A 41 -2.96 -6.20 2.72
CA LYS A 41 -4.14 -6.13 3.60
C LYS A 41 -4.15 -4.79 4.28
N ILE A 42 -5.29 -4.10 4.25
CA ILE A 42 -5.43 -2.76 4.82
C ILE A 42 -6.37 -2.83 6.01
N PHE A 43 -5.90 -2.33 7.15
CA PHE A 43 -6.60 -2.34 8.42
C PHE A 43 -6.80 -0.93 8.96
N THR A 44 -7.86 -0.75 9.75
CA THR A 44 -8.02 0.40 10.65
C THR A 44 -7.04 0.31 11.82
N GLU A 45 -6.95 1.37 12.62
CA GLU A 45 -6.20 1.39 13.88
C GLU A 45 -6.72 0.39 14.92
N SER A 46 -8.00 0.02 14.85
CA SER A 46 -8.61 -1.00 15.71
C SER A 46 -8.35 -2.44 15.23
N GLY A 47 -7.70 -2.61 14.07
CA GLY A 47 -7.39 -3.93 13.50
C GLY A 47 -8.50 -4.53 12.64
N GLU A 48 -9.51 -3.75 12.24
CA GLU A 48 -10.54 -4.19 11.30
C GLU A 48 -9.99 -4.25 9.88
N LEU A 49 -10.13 -5.39 9.20
CA LEU A 49 -9.73 -5.55 7.80
C LEU A 49 -10.75 -4.90 6.88
N ILE A 50 -10.34 -3.85 6.17
CA ILE A 50 -11.23 -3.05 5.32
C ILE A 50 -10.97 -3.25 3.82
N ASN A 51 -9.80 -3.73 3.43
CA ASN A 51 -9.51 -4.08 2.04
C ASN A 51 -8.39 -5.10 1.92
N THR A 52 -8.42 -5.90 0.85
CA THR A 52 -7.37 -6.83 0.45
C THR A 52 -7.08 -6.62 -1.03
N ILE A 53 -5.82 -6.43 -1.38
CA ILE A 53 -5.35 -6.25 -2.75
C ILE A 53 -4.42 -7.41 -3.06
N GLU A 54 -4.76 -8.20 -4.08
CA GLU A 54 -3.89 -9.24 -4.62
C GLU A 54 -3.01 -8.62 -5.70
N HIS A 55 -1.74 -8.44 -5.38
CA HIS A 55 -0.77 -7.85 -6.29
C HIS A 55 0.03 -8.97 -6.98
N THR A 56 -0.27 -9.22 -8.25
CA THR A 56 0.30 -10.34 -9.04
C THR A 56 0.90 -9.89 -10.37
N ASN A 57 0.88 -8.60 -10.67
CA ASN A 57 1.31 -8.02 -11.95
C ASN A 57 2.84 -7.90 -12.08
N SER A 58 3.60 -8.28 -11.04
CA SER A 58 5.07 -8.23 -11.00
C SER A 58 5.68 -6.82 -11.04
N SER A 59 4.88 -5.76 -10.87
CA SER A 59 5.43 -4.40 -10.70
C SER A 59 5.91 -4.18 -9.27
N GLY A 60 6.66 -3.10 -9.05
CA GLY A 60 7.11 -2.71 -7.70
C GLY A 60 6.15 -1.72 -7.03
N ASP A 61 4.96 -1.55 -7.59
CA ASP A 61 4.01 -0.51 -7.20
C ASP A 61 2.55 -0.96 -7.35
N GLU A 62 1.70 -0.48 -6.44
CA GLU A 62 0.27 -0.76 -6.46
C GLU A 62 -0.52 0.48 -6.04
N SER A 63 -1.67 0.71 -6.67
CA SER A 63 -2.52 1.86 -6.39
C SER A 63 -3.77 1.45 -5.64
N TRP A 64 -4.18 2.26 -4.66
CA TRP A 64 -5.44 2.10 -3.97
C TRP A 64 -6.22 3.42 -3.92
N ASN A 65 -7.47 3.37 -4.35
CA ASN A 65 -8.39 4.51 -4.46
C ASN A 65 -9.11 4.86 -3.15
N LEU A 66 -8.64 4.33 -2.01
CA LEU A 66 -9.20 4.62 -0.68
C LEU A 66 -10.64 4.13 -0.50
N ILE A 67 -11.05 3.12 -1.29
CA ILE A 67 -12.36 2.46 -1.21
C ILE A 67 -12.21 1.08 -0.59
N THR A 68 -13.05 0.75 0.39
CA THR A 68 -13.10 -0.55 1.05
C THR A 68 -13.68 -1.64 0.15
N SER A 69 -13.52 -2.91 0.55
CA SER A 69 -14.16 -4.05 -0.13
C SER A 69 -15.69 -3.93 -0.19
N SER A 70 -16.30 -3.24 0.78
CA SER A 70 -17.73 -2.92 0.82
C SER A 70 -18.12 -1.68 0.00
N ARG A 71 -17.21 -1.13 -0.82
CA ARG A 71 -17.41 0.05 -1.68
C ARG A 71 -17.69 1.35 -0.91
N GLN A 72 -17.15 1.48 0.30
CA GLN A 72 -17.22 2.73 1.06
C GLN A 72 -15.89 3.48 0.97
N VAL A 73 -15.95 4.81 0.89
CA VAL A 73 -14.76 5.66 0.98
C VAL A 73 -14.34 5.73 2.44
N ILE A 74 -13.06 5.47 2.72
CA ILE A 74 -12.52 5.53 4.09
C ILE A 74 -12.49 6.96 4.63
N VAL A 75 -12.53 7.13 5.95
CA VAL A 75 -12.53 8.44 6.63
C VAL A 75 -11.12 8.85 7.10
N SER A 76 -10.99 10.06 7.64
CA SER A 76 -9.76 10.51 8.29
C SER A 76 -9.38 9.57 9.44
N GLY A 77 -8.11 9.17 9.51
CA GLY A 77 -7.66 8.20 10.52
C GLY A 77 -6.26 7.65 10.26
N LEU A 78 -5.80 6.81 11.18
CA LEU A 78 -4.58 6.02 11.04
C LEU A 78 -4.94 4.64 10.51
N TYR A 79 -4.22 4.20 9.49
CA TYR A 79 -4.41 2.89 8.87
C TYR A 79 -3.10 2.12 8.85
N ILE A 80 -3.22 0.80 8.73
CA ILE A 80 -2.08 -0.13 8.67
C ILE A 80 -2.18 -0.89 7.35
N ALA A 81 -1.16 -0.79 6.51
CA ALA A 81 -0.98 -1.69 5.38
C ALA A 81 -0.03 -2.83 5.79
N TYR A 82 -0.47 -4.06 5.62
CA TYR A 82 0.29 -5.27 5.84
C TYR A 82 0.59 -5.91 4.49
N PHE A 83 1.85 -6.26 4.27
CA PHE A 83 2.36 -6.83 3.02
C PHE A 83 2.84 -8.24 3.29
N GLU A 84 2.38 -9.20 2.49
CA GLU A 84 2.75 -10.61 2.61
C GLU A 84 3.23 -11.15 1.27
N VAL A 85 4.45 -11.69 1.23
CA VAL A 85 5.08 -12.19 0.01
C VAL A 85 4.44 -13.52 -0.41
N LEU A 86 4.01 -13.62 -1.66
CA LEU A 86 3.34 -14.82 -2.18
C LEU A 86 4.30 -15.84 -2.80
N GLU A 87 5.44 -15.39 -3.32
CA GLU A 87 6.43 -16.20 -4.01
C GLU A 87 7.85 -15.72 -3.67
N ASP A 88 8.82 -16.65 -3.65
CA ASP A 88 10.22 -16.30 -3.46
C ASP A 88 10.69 -15.36 -4.57
N TYR A 89 11.35 -14.27 -4.19
CA TYR A 89 11.84 -13.27 -5.11
C TYR A 89 13.25 -12.84 -4.71
N ILE A 90 14.12 -12.70 -5.70
CA ILE A 90 15.46 -12.13 -5.54
C ILE A 90 15.47 -10.85 -6.33
N ASP A 91 15.70 -9.73 -5.65
CA ASP A 91 15.85 -8.43 -6.29
C ASP A 91 17.13 -8.46 -7.16
N PRO A 92 17.01 -8.25 -8.49
CA PRO A 92 18.14 -8.34 -9.40
C PRO A 92 19.15 -7.19 -9.22
N ILE A 93 18.75 -6.09 -8.59
CA ILE A 93 19.57 -4.89 -8.40
C ILE A 93 20.27 -4.96 -7.04
N THR A 94 19.52 -5.23 -5.98
CA THR A 94 20.06 -5.20 -4.61
C THR A 94 20.63 -6.54 -4.17
N GLY A 95 20.23 -7.65 -4.82
CA GLY A 95 20.56 -9.01 -4.41
C GLY A 95 19.82 -9.47 -3.14
N GLU A 96 18.91 -8.65 -2.61
CA GLU A 96 18.13 -9.02 -1.44
C GLU A 96 17.08 -10.08 -1.81
N THR A 97 16.92 -11.07 -0.93
CA THR A 97 15.93 -12.14 -1.11
C THR A 97 14.72 -11.85 -0.24
N MET A 98 13.53 -11.98 -0.83
CA MET A 98 12.24 -12.00 -0.15
C MET A 98 11.68 -13.42 -0.28
N ARG A 99 11.36 -14.05 0.84
CA ARG A 99 10.83 -15.42 0.83
C ARG A 99 9.32 -15.43 0.97
N LYS A 100 8.68 -16.42 0.37
CA LYS A 100 7.25 -16.68 0.52
C LYS A 100 6.87 -16.74 2.00
N GLY A 101 5.82 -16.02 2.37
CA GLY A 101 5.32 -15.92 3.74
C GLY A 101 6.04 -14.90 4.61
N GLU A 102 7.16 -14.31 4.16
CA GLU A 102 7.69 -13.12 4.82
C GLU A 102 6.71 -11.97 4.71
N SER A 103 6.66 -11.16 5.77
CA SER A 103 5.71 -10.07 5.85
C SER A 103 6.25 -8.87 6.59
N THR A 104 5.63 -7.73 6.34
CA THR A 104 5.89 -6.49 7.06
C THR A 104 4.62 -5.65 7.12
N TYR A 105 4.65 -4.56 7.88
CA TYR A 105 3.55 -3.61 7.90
C TYR A 105 4.08 -2.17 7.93
N GLN A 106 3.28 -1.25 7.43
CA GLN A 106 3.57 0.18 7.49
C GLN A 106 2.29 0.96 7.78
N LYS A 107 2.43 2.00 8.60
CA LYS A 107 1.33 2.87 9.03
C LYS A 107 1.22 4.06 8.09
N PHE A 108 0.00 4.50 7.80
CA PHE A 108 -0.25 5.71 7.04
C PHE A 108 -1.45 6.46 7.57
N ILE A 109 -1.44 7.77 7.37
CA ILE A 109 -2.49 8.67 7.86
C ILE A 109 -3.30 9.19 6.68
N VAL A 110 -4.63 9.22 6.85
CA VAL A 110 -5.59 9.82 5.91
C VAL A 110 -6.20 11.04 6.57
N ILE A 111 -6.22 12.16 5.84
CA ILE A 111 -6.84 13.43 6.22
C ILE A 111 -7.81 13.80 5.10
N ARG A 112 -9.10 13.83 5.43
CA ARG A 112 -10.19 14.30 4.57
C ARG A 112 -10.79 15.58 5.12
#